data_AF-A0A535G081-F1
#
_entry.id   AF-A0A535G081-F1
#
_cell.length_a   1.000
_cell.length_b   1.000
_cell.length_c   1.000
_cell.angle_alpha   90.00
_cell.angle_beta   90.00
_cell.angle_gamma   90.00
#
_symmetry.space_group_name_H-M   'P 1'
#
loop_
_entity.id
_entity.type
_entity.pdbx_description
1 polymer ?
#
loop_
_entity_poly.entity_id
_entity_poly.type
_entity_poly.pdbx_seq_one_letter_code
_entity_poly.pdbx_strand_id
1 'polypeptide(L)'
;MGSSGAGKATIVTVRFLDDEIMEGRVGTLSLNQPNIELDMPDEASNNERALIPLPSIKRITLKAGPPTAEEQARAQRKVAIRFQDGEVLKGYLDGDLQHASHGLTMRLMNVDKDRIETLGIPYTALKALFYLKSWDTRPPEFDGKEDRHLSKRLSSPLVDLISDMGQLEKLRKRGAITESEFQRKRRKILDTI
;
A
#
# COMPACT_ATOMS: atom_id res chain seq x y z
N MET A 1 -23.95 -29.96 -18.13
CA MET A 1 -23.62 -30.61 -16.85
C MET A 1 -22.11 -30.60 -16.70
N GLY A 2 -21.61 -29.93 -15.66
CA GLY A 2 -20.19 -29.76 -15.40
C GLY A 2 -20.02 -28.85 -14.20
N SER A 3 -20.41 -29.32 -13.01
CA SER A 3 -20.13 -28.65 -11.74
C SER A 3 -18.62 -28.74 -11.48
N SER A 4 -17.88 -27.75 -11.97
CA SER A 4 -16.50 -27.52 -11.55
C SER A 4 -16.51 -27.22 -10.05
N GLY A 5 -15.74 -27.98 -9.28
CA GLY A 5 -15.80 -28.04 -7.82
C GLY A 5 -15.97 -26.67 -7.17
N ALA A 6 -17.09 -26.49 -6.47
CA ALA A 6 -17.36 -25.30 -5.69
C ALA A 6 -16.34 -25.22 -4.54
N GLY A 7 -15.23 -24.51 -4.78
CA GLY A 7 -14.41 -24.00 -3.70
C GLY A 7 -15.32 -23.29 -2.71
N LYS A 8 -15.08 -23.51 -1.41
CA LYS A 8 -15.87 -22.90 -0.34
C LYS A 8 -15.92 -21.38 -0.57
N ALA A 9 -17.13 -20.86 -0.76
CA ALA A 9 -17.34 -19.43 -1.00
C ALA A 9 -16.64 -18.61 0.09
N THR A 10 -15.71 -17.75 -0.33
CA THR A 10 -14.87 -16.94 0.55
C THR A 10 -15.38 -15.51 0.52
N ILE A 11 -15.58 -14.91 1.70
CA ILE A 11 -15.91 -13.50 1.82
C ILE A 11 -14.66 -12.69 1.47
N VAL A 12 -14.82 -11.71 0.58
CA VAL A 12 -13.77 -10.81 0.17
C VAL A 12 -14.21 -9.37 0.36
N THR A 13 -13.26 -8.51 0.66
CA THR A 13 -13.46 -7.06 0.69
C THR A 13 -12.73 -6.46 -0.51
N VAL A 14 -13.46 -5.75 -1.36
CA VAL A 14 -12.93 -5.03 -2.52
C VAL A 14 -12.85 -3.55 -2.15
N ARG A 15 -11.66 -2.95 -2.31
CA ARG A 15 -11.48 -1.49 -2.27
C ARG A 15 -11.30 -0.98 -3.69
N PHE A 16 -12.14 -0.03 -4.08
CA PHE A 16 -12.11 0.61 -5.39
C PHE A 16 -11.08 1.75 -5.43
N LEU A 17 -10.81 2.26 -6.64
CA LEU A 17 -9.88 3.38 -6.85
C LEU A 17 -10.37 4.71 -6.26
N ASP A 18 -11.68 4.87 -6.08
CA ASP A 18 -12.33 6.01 -5.43
C ASP A 18 -12.50 5.82 -3.90
N ASP A 19 -11.83 4.81 -3.34
CA ASP A 19 -11.87 4.41 -1.93
C ASP A 19 -13.21 3.85 -1.44
N GLU A 20 -14.18 3.60 -2.32
CA GLU A 20 -15.36 2.81 -1.96
C GLU A 20 -14.94 1.39 -1.54
N ILE A 21 -15.70 0.80 -0.62
CA ILE A 21 -15.49 -0.56 -0.13
C ILE A 21 -16.77 -1.37 -0.35
N MET A 22 -16.62 -2.55 -0.94
CA MET A 22 -17.69 -3.53 -1.12
C MET A 22 -17.27 -4.88 -0.54
N GLU A 23 -18.20 -5.55 0.13
CA GLU A 23 -18.04 -6.93 0.56
C GLU A 23 -18.90 -7.86 -0.29
N GLY A 24 -18.35 -9.03 -0.62
CA GLY A 24 -19.06 -10.04 -1.40
C GLY A 24 -18.45 -11.41 -1.20
N ARG A 25 -19.04 -12.42 -1.84
CA ARG A 25 -18.52 -13.80 -1.82
C ARG A 25 -17.97 -14.16 -3.19
N VAL A 26 -16.86 -14.88 -3.21
CA VAL A 26 -16.28 -15.45 -4.43
C VAL A 26 -15.95 -16.92 -4.20
N GLY A 27 -16.24 -17.78 -5.18
CA GLY A 27 -15.85 -19.20 -5.10
C GLY A 27 -14.34 -19.39 -5.19
N THR A 28 -13.68 -18.70 -6.12
CA THR A 28 -12.22 -18.65 -6.23
C THR A 28 -11.81 -17.33 -6.86
N LEU A 29 -10.92 -16.57 -6.22
CA LEU A 29 -10.39 -15.35 -6.82
C LEU A 29 -9.37 -15.72 -7.90
N SER A 30 -9.63 -15.29 -9.13
CA SER A 30 -8.68 -15.35 -10.24
C SER A 30 -8.51 -13.98 -10.86
N LEU A 31 -7.25 -13.55 -11.03
CA LEU A 31 -6.89 -12.34 -11.77
C LEU A 31 -6.45 -12.68 -13.20
N ASN A 32 -6.85 -13.84 -13.73
CA ASN A 32 -6.60 -14.23 -15.13
C ASN A 32 -7.67 -13.70 -16.09
N GLN A 33 -8.82 -13.28 -15.56
CA GLN A 33 -9.86 -12.60 -16.31
C GLN A 33 -9.80 -11.09 -16.06
N PRO A 34 -10.31 -10.24 -16.97
CA PRO A 34 -10.28 -8.79 -16.81
C PRO A 34 -11.29 -8.26 -15.78
N ASN A 35 -12.09 -9.15 -15.16
CA ASN A 35 -13.10 -8.85 -14.17
C ASN A 35 -13.19 -9.97 -13.11
N ILE A 36 -13.82 -9.65 -11.99
CA ILE A 36 -14.28 -10.63 -10.99
C ILE A 36 -15.80 -10.60 -10.93
N GLU A 37 -16.40 -11.70 -10.50
CA GLU A 37 -17.81 -11.78 -10.15
C GLU A 37 -17.93 -12.05 -8.65
N LEU A 38 -18.75 -11.24 -7.97
CA LEU A 38 -19.07 -11.42 -6.56
C LEU A 38 -20.54 -11.80 -6.42
N ASP A 39 -20.81 -12.82 -5.61
CA ASP A 39 -22.14 -13.07 -5.09
C ASP A 39 -22.41 -12.10 -3.94
N MET A 40 -23.55 -11.44 -3.96
CA MET A 40 -23.93 -10.44 -2.95
C MET A 40 -24.72 -11.15 -1.84
N PRO A 41 -24.20 -11.20 -0.60
CA PRO A 41 -24.85 -11.95 0.48
C PRO A 41 -25.99 -11.18 1.17
N ASP A 42 -26.22 -9.92 0.80
CA ASP A 42 -27.17 -9.03 1.48
C ASP A 42 -28.59 -9.22 0.94
N GLU A 43 -29.45 -9.84 1.76
CA GLU A 43 -30.87 -10.05 1.45
C GLU A 43 -31.68 -8.73 1.37
N ALA A 44 -31.16 -7.62 1.92
CA ALA A 44 -31.79 -6.31 1.80
C ALA A 44 -31.50 -5.61 0.46
N SER A 45 -30.54 -6.12 -0.31
CA SER A 45 -30.19 -5.62 -1.64
C SER A 45 -30.97 -6.35 -2.73
N ASN A 46 -31.34 -5.63 -3.80
CA ASN A 46 -31.91 -6.25 -5.01
C ASN A 46 -30.85 -6.90 -5.92
N ASN A 47 -29.58 -6.87 -5.52
CA ASN A 47 -28.48 -7.38 -6.33
C ASN A 47 -28.15 -8.82 -5.93
N GLU A 48 -28.20 -9.74 -6.89
CA GLU A 48 -27.74 -11.13 -6.68
C GLU A 48 -26.22 -11.25 -6.86
N ARG A 49 -25.69 -10.58 -7.90
CA ARG A 49 -24.28 -10.64 -8.30
C ARG A 49 -23.78 -9.30 -8.80
N ALA A 50 -22.49 -9.07 -8.64
CA ALA A 50 -21.78 -7.91 -9.18
C ALA A 50 -20.61 -8.36 -10.05
N LEU A 51 -20.60 -7.93 -11.33
CA LEU A 51 -19.44 -8.05 -12.20
C LEU A 51 -18.60 -6.78 -12.07
N ILE A 52 -17.37 -6.93 -11.62
CA ILE A 52 -16.49 -5.81 -11.31
C ILE A 52 -15.24 -5.87 -12.20
N PRO A 53 -15.02 -4.86 -13.07
CA PRO A 53 -13.83 -4.80 -13.91
C PRO A 53 -12.57 -4.52 -13.06
N LEU A 54 -11.47 -5.25 -13.29
CA LEU A 54 -10.22 -5.04 -12.55
C LEU A 54 -9.67 -3.60 -12.63
N PRO A 55 -9.84 -2.84 -13.73
CA PRO A 55 -9.47 -1.43 -13.78
C PRO A 55 -10.13 -0.52 -12.72
N SER A 56 -11.29 -0.86 -12.16
CA SER A 56 -11.91 -0.05 -11.09
C SER A 56 -11.43 -0.42 -9.69
N ILE A 57 -10.74 -1.55 -9.55
CA ILE A 57 -10.33 -2.11 -8.26
C ILE A 57 -8.93 -1.64 -7.90
N LYS A 58 -8.76 -1.10 -6.68
CA LYS A 58 -7.46 -0.82 -6.09
C LYS A 58 -6.81 -2.07 -5.50
N ARG A 59 -7.56 -2.79 -4.67
CA ARG A 59 -7.13 -4.07 -4.07
C ARG A 59 -8.31 -4.91 -3.61
N ILE A 60 -8.08 -6.21 -3.48
CA ILE A 60 -9.01 -7.20 -2.95
C ILE A 60 -8.35 -7.83 -1.73
N THR A 61 -9.04 -7.90 -0.59
CA THR A 61 -8.61 -8.60 0.61
C THR A 61 -9.41 -9.88 0.76
N LEU A 62 -8.76 -11.04 0.62
CA LEU A 62 -9.42 -12.35 0.69
C LEU A 62 -9.49 -12.91 2.10
N LYS A 63 -8.45 -12.62 2.89
CA LYS A 63 -8.32 -13.07 4.26
C LYS A 63 -7.49 -12.05 5.00
N ALA A 64 -7.96 -11.65 6.18
CA ALA A 64 -7.19 -10.83 7.11
C ALA A 64 -7.31 -11.44 8.50
N GLY A 65 -6.27 -11.34 9.31
CA GLY A 65 -6.29 -11.81 10.68
C GLY A 65 -4.95 -11.67 11.39
N PRO A 66 -4.89 -12.03 12.68
CA PRO A 66 -3.63 -12.09 13.40
C PRO A 66 -2.73 -13.18 12.82
N PRO A 67 -1.42 -12.94 12.66
CA PRO A 67 -0.49 -13.94 12.18
C PRO A 67 -0.15 -14.96 13.28
N THR A 68 0.19 -16.18 12.89
CA THR A 68 0.79 -17.16 13.80
C THR A 68 2.26 -16.82 14.09
N ALA A 69 2.82 -17.36 15.17
CA ALA A 69 4.25 -17.20 15.48
C ALA A 69 5.17 -17.67 14.34
N GLU A 70 4.77 -18.75 13.65
CA GLU A 70 5.51 -19.24 12.48
C GLU A 70 5.44 -18.26 11.30
N GLU A 71 4.27 -17.68 11.03
CA GLU A 71 4.12 -16.67 9.98
C GLU A 71 4.98 -15.43 10.27
N GLN A 72 5.03 -14.99 11.53
CA GLN A 72 5.87 -13.86 11.94
C GLN A 72 7.36 -14.11 11.74
N ALA A 73 7.80 -15.35 11.92
CA ALA A 73 9.19 -15.78 11.74
C ALA A 73 9.58 -15.93 10.26
N ARG A 74 8.66 -16.42 9.41
CA ARG A 74 8.88 -16.61 7.96
C ARG A 74 8.87 -15.31 7.16
N ALA A 75 8.00 -14.36 7.52
CA ALA A 75 7.85 -13.11 6.80
C ALA A 75 9.03 -12.14 7.06
N GLN A 76 10.08 -12.27 6.25
CA GLN A 76 11.31 -11.48 6.39
C GLN A 76 11.52 -10.48 5.26
N ARG A 77 10.91 -10.69 4.09
CA ARG A 77 11.17 -9.89 2.90
C ARG A 77 10.34 -8.61 2.91
N LYS A 78 10.97 -7.47 3.18
CA LYS A 78 10.32 -6.15 3.21
C LYS A 78 9.91 -5.73 1.81
N VAL A 79 8.66 -5.29 1.66
CA VAL A 79 8.12 -4.76 0.42
C VAL A 79 7.40 -3.44 0.63
N ALA A 80 7.42 -2.59 -0.40
CA ALA A 80 6.54 -1.44 -0.53
C ALA A 80 5.79 -1.52 -1.85
N ILE A 81 4.47 -1.48 -1.77
CA ILE A 81 3.54 -1.53 -2.88
C ILE A 81 3.06 -0.10 -3.11
N ARG A 82 3.41 0.49 -4.25
CA ARG A 82 2.99 1.83 -4.63
C ARG A 82 1.84 1.73 -5.61
N PHE A 83 0.70 2.32 -5.25
CA PHE A 83 -0.46 2.43 -6.13
C PHE A 83 -0.35 3.65 -7.06
N GLN A 84 -1.16 3.67 -8.12
CA GLN A 84 -1.17 4.75 -9.11
C GLN A 84 -1.54 6.11 -8.50
N ASP A 85 -2.42 6.12 -7.50
CA ASP A 85 -2.85 7.30 -6.75
C ASP A 85 -1.79 7.85 -5.77
N GLY A 86 -0.66 7.17 -5.63
CA GLY A 86 0.42 7.54 -4.72
C GLY A 86 0.34 6.93 -3.33
N GLU A 87 -0.72 6.18 -2.99
CA GLU A 87 -0.77 5.40 -1.75
C GLU A 87 0.35 4.36 -1.73
N VAL A 88 0.93 4.14 -0.55
CA VAL A 88 1.98 3.14 -0.34
C VAL A 88 1.59 2.20 0.79
N LEU A 89 1.44 0.92 0.46
CA LEU A 89 1.27 -0.14 1.44
C LEU A 89 2.63 -0.80 1.71
N LYS A 90 3.02 -0.88 2.98
CA LYS A 90 4.30 -1.47 3.42
C LYS A 90 4.06 -2.70 4.26
N GLY A 91 4.91 -3.71 4.08
CA GLY A 91 4.84 -4.93 4.87
C GLY A 91 5.90 -5.97 4.54
N TYR A 92 5.86 -7.09 5.24
CA TYR A 92 6.70 -8.25 4.95
C TYR A 92 5.93 -9.23 4.09
N LEU A 93 6.50 -9.60 2.94
CA LEU A 93 5.97 -10.63 2.08
C LEU A 93 6.14 -12.00 2.77
N ASP A 94 5.05 -12.75 2.89
CA ASP A 94 5.03 -14.15 3.33
C ASP A 94 4.89 -15.07 2.10
N GLY A 95 5.95 -15.81 1.79
CA GLY A 95 6.05 -16.62 0.57
C GLY A 95 6.39 -15.82 -0.68
N ASP A 96 5.89 -16.29 -1.83
CA ASP A 96 6.16 -15.70 -3.15
C ASP A 96 4.92 -15.04 -3.75
N LEU A 97 5.16 -14.06 -4.62
CA LEU A 97 4.11 -13.44 -5.43
C LEU A 97 3.53 -14.46 -6.41
N GLN A 98 2.21 -14.57 -6.43
CA GLN A 98 1.50 -15.38 -7.41
C GLN A 98 1.05 -14.47 -8.54
N HIS A 99 1.66 -14.63 -9.71
CA HIS A 99 1.35 -13.85 -10.89
C HIS A 99 0.14 -14.40 -11.63
N ALA A 100 -0.69 -13.51 -12.16
CA ALA A 100 -1.80 -13.81 -13.05
C ALA A 100 -1.78 -12.82 -14.23
N SER A 101 -2.62 -13.05 -15.23
CA SER A 101 -2.60 -12.27 -16.47
C SER A 101 -2.88 -10.77 -16.26
N HIS A 102 -3.71 -10.41 -15.26
CA HIS A 102 -4.13 -9.03 -15.00
C HIS A 102 -3.77 -8.51 -13.60
N GLY A 103 -2.97 -9.24 -12.84
CA GLY A 103 -2.55 -8.81 -11.51
C GLY A 103 -1.70 -9.82 -10.78
N LEU A 104 -1.60 -9.63 -9.48
CA LEU A 104 -0.89 -10.53 -8.59
C LEU A 104 -1.66 -10.79 -7.31
N THR A 105 -1.39 -11.93 -6.69
CA THR A 105 -1.86 -12.28 -5.35
C THR A 105 -0.65 -12.45 -4.43
N MET A 106 -0.76 -11.98 -3.19
CA MET A 106 0.31 -12.10 -2.20
C MET A 106 -0.24 -12.24 -0.78
N ARG A 107 0.59 -12.75 0.12
CA ARG A 107 0.37 -12.61 1.56
C ARG A 107 1.28 -11.54 2.13
N LEU A 108 0.69 -10.53 2.75
CA LEU A 108 1.40 -9.38 3.28
C LEU A 108 1.15 -9.25 4.77
N MET A 109 2.22 -9.38 5.55
CA MET A 109 2.23 -9.03 6.96
C MET A 109 2.50 -7.54 7.11
N ASN A 110 1.76 -6.84 7.95
CA ASN A 110 2.02 -5.42 8.19
C ASN A 110 3.35 -5.20 8.93
N VAL A 111 3.77 -3.93 9.02
CA VAL A 111 5.06 -3.56 9.61
C VAL A 111 5.14 -3.93 11.10
N ASP A 112 4.03 -3.79 11.82
CA ASP A 112 3.93 -4.09 13.26
C ASP A 112 3.82 -5.60 13.57
N LYS A 113 3.66 -6.43 12.53
CA LYS A 113 3.54 -7.89 12.59
C LYS A 113 2.36 -8.40 13.43
N ASP A 114 1.32 -7.60 13.60
CA ASP A 114 0.09 -7.97 14.30
C ASP A 114 -1.04 -8.37 13.34
N ARG A 115 -0.87 -8.16 12.03
CA ARG A 115 -1.86 -8.48 11.01
C ARG A 115 -1.22 -9.03 9.74
N ILE A 116 -1.81 -10.08 9.18
CA ILE A 116 -1.46 -10.63 7.86
C ILE A 116 -2.69 -10.66 6.96
N GLU A 117 -2.52 -10.21 5.73
CA GLU A 117 -3.57 -10.13 4.72
C GLU A 117 -3.20 -10.93 3.47
N THR A 118 -4.15 -11.67 2.90
CA THR A 118 -4.05 -12.21 1.55
C THR A 118 -4.70 -11.20 0.60
N LEU A 119 -3.89 -10.63 -0.29
CA LEU A 119 -4.27 -9.52 -1.17
C LEU A 119 -4.24 -9.95 -2.63
N GLY A 120 -5.27 -9.59 -3.39
CA GLY A 120 -5.26 -9.53 -4.85
C GLY A 120 -5.12 -8.09 -5.31
N ILE A 121 -4.17 -7.80 -6.20
CA ILE A 121 -3.90 -6.44 -6.70
C ILE A 121 -3.86 -6.47 -8.23
N PRO A 122 -4.80 -5.78 -8.90
CA PRO A 122 -4.75 -5.58 -10.34
C PRO A 122 -3.50 -4.80 -10.77
N TYR A 123 -2.92 -5.15 -11.92
CA TYR A 123 -1.79 -4.38 -12.46
C TYR A 123 -2.17 -2.94 -12.82
N THR A 124 -3.44 -2.70 -13.14
CA THR A 124 -3.97 -1.35 -13.43
C THR A 124 -3.90 -0.40 -12.23
N ALA A 125 -4.01 -0.92 -11.00
CA ALA A 125 -3.89 -0.12 -9.79
C ALA A 125 -2.44 0.03 -9.31
N LEU A 126 -1.53 -0.83 -9.76
CA LEU A 126 -0.14 -0.88 -9.31
C LEU A 126 0.73 0.08 -10.11
N LYS A 127 1.47 0.94 -9.42
CA LYS A 127 2.58 1.69 -10.03
C LYS A 127 3.86 0.87 -10.01
N ALA A 128 4.19 0.28 -8.85
CA ALA A 128 5.36 -0.57 -8.68
C ALA A 128 5.29 -1.34 -7.35
N LEU A 129 5.97 -2.48 -7.29
CA LEU A 129 6.29 -3.21 -6.07
C LEU A 129 7.81 -3.19 -5.89
N PHE A 130 8.27 -2.70 -4.73
CA PHE A 130 9.68 -2.59 -4.41
C PHE A 130 10.06 -3.59 -3.31
N TYR A 131 11.15 -4.32 -3.50
CA TYR A 131 11.82 -5.06 -2.44
C TYR A 131 12.79 -4.15 -1.70
N LEU A 132 12.68 -4.07 -0.37
CA LEU A 132 13.41 -3.11 0.45
C LEU A 132 14.51 -3.78 1.28
N LYS A 133 15.65 -3.10 1.40
CA LYS A 133 16.72 -3.48 2.35
C LYS A 133 16.38 -2.98 3.76
N SER A 134 15.94 -1.73 3.86
CA SER A 134 15.54 -1.05 5.10
C SER A 134 14.19 -0.36 4.93
N TRP A 135 13.52 -0.07 6.06
CA TRP A 135 12.29 0.73 6.05
C TRP A 135 12.55 2.23 5.89
N ASP A 136 13.81 2.61 6.06
CA ASP A 136 14.27 3.98 5.96
C ASP A 136 14.34 4.41 4.49
N THR A 137 13.41 5.27 4.10
CA THR A 137 13.30 5.81 2.74
C THR A 137 13.99 7.16 2.59
N ARG A 138 14.80 7.57 3.58
CA ARG A 138 15.64 8.77 3.43
C ARG A 138 16.62 8.55 2.27
N PRO A 139 16.79 9.53 1.36
CA PRO A 139 17.88 9.48 0.41
C PRO A 139 19.20 9.36 1.18
N PRO A 140 20.17 8.56 0.71
CA PRO A 140 21.50 8.48 1.30
C PRO A 140 22.27 9.82 1.25
N GLU A 141 21.70 10.87 0.66
CA GLU A 141 22.11 12.27 0.90
C GLU A 141 22.14 12.65 2.40
N PHE A 142 21.40 11.91 3.25
CA PHE A 142 21.46 12.04 4.71
C PHE A 142 22.55 11.17 5.39
N ASP A 143 23.15 10.20 4.68
CA ASP A 143 24.28 9.37 5.14
C ASP A 143 25.61 9.64 4.42
N GLY A 144 25.61 10.57 3.46
CA GLY A 144 26.79 11.01 2.72
C GLY A 144 27.07 10.26 1.41
N LYS A 145 26.17 9.38 0.93
CA LYS A 145 26.28 8.77 -0.41
C LYS A 145 25.12 9.20 -1.31
N GLU A 146 25.42 9.78 -2.48
CA GLU A 146 24.38 10.09 -3.46
C GLU A 146 23.75 8.83 -4.05
N ASP A 147 22.41 8.78 -4.09
CA ASP A 147 21.67 7.74 -4.80
C ASP A 147 21.50 8.13 -6.27
N ARG A 148 22.21 7.46 -7.17
CA ARG A 148 22.21 7.75 -8.61
C ARG A 148 20.97 7.24 -9.36
N HIS A 149 20.13 6.43 -8.70
CA HIS A 149 19.03 5.70 -9.36
C HIS A 149 17.63 6.20 -8.99
N LEU A 150 17.52 7.06 -7.98
CA LEU A 150 16.28 7.81 -7.77
C LEU A 150 16.26 8.93 -8.80
N SER A 151 15.29 8.88 -9.72
CA SER A 151 14.91 10.07 -10.48
C SER A 151 14.75 11.20 -9.48
N LYS A 152 15.58 12.25 -9.60
CA LYS A 152 15.49 13.49 -8.81
C LYS A 152 14.03 13.71 -8.47
N ARG A 153 13.69 13.73 -7.18
CA ARG A 153 12.35 14.18 -6.77
C ARG A 153 12.10 15.44 -7.58
N LEU A 154 10.96 15.51 -8.27
CA LEU A 154 10.47 16.81 -8.74
C LEU A 154 10.31 17.62 -7.46
N SER A 155 11.32 18.42 -7.14
CA SER A 155 11.38 19.31 -5.98
C SER A 155 10.22 20.26 -6.16
N SER A 156 9.12 19.97 -5.48
CA SER A 156 8.00 20.88 -5.41
C SER A 156 8.37 21.86 -4.31
N PRO A 157 8.51 23.17 -4.61
CA PRO A 157 8.91 24.17 -3.63
C PRO A 157 8.07 24.13 -2.34
N LEU A 158 6.79 23.76 -2.47
CA LEU A 158 5.88 23.61 -1.33
C LEU A 158 6.16 22.36 -0.48
N VAL A 159 6.56 21.25 -1.10
CA VAL A 159 6.88 20.01 -0.37
C VAL A 159 8.19 20.18 0.41
N ASP A 160 9.16 20.85 -0.20
CA ASP A 160 10.43 21.16 0.44
C ASP A 160 10.23 22.17 1.59
N LEU A 161 9.39 23.20 1.40
CA LEU A 161 9.00 24.13 2.45
C LEU A 161 8.36 23.44 3.65
N ILE A 162 7.38 22.56 3.42
CA ILE A 162 6.65 21.87 4.51
C ILE A 162 7.62 20.97 5.29
N SER A 163 8.53 20.30 4.58
CA SER A 163 9.59 19.48 5.20
C SER A 163 10.51 20.34 6.06
N ASP A 164 11.01 21.46 5.52
CA ASP A 164 11.96 22.35 6.20
C ASP A 164 11.33 23.02 7.43
N MET A 165 10.08 23.49 7.32
CA MET A 165 9.34 24.04 8.46
C MET A 165 9.11 22.99 9.55
N GLY A 166 8.74 21.77 9.18
CA GLY A 166 8.53 20.66 10.13
C GLY A 166 9.80 20.25 10.86
N GLN A 167 10.96 20.32 10.20
CA GLN A 167 12.26 20.07 10.82
C GLN A 167 12.66 21.19 11.78
N LEU A 168 12.46 22.44 11.39
CA LEU A 168 12.77 23.60 12.22
C LEU A 168 11.96 23.59 13.53
N GLU A 169 10.69 23.19 13.46
CA GLU A 169 9.81 23.08 14.63
C GLU A 169 10.26 21.96 15.59
N LYS A 170 10.76 20.84 15.05
CA LYS A 170 11.33 19.75 15.84
C LYS A 170 12.61 20.16 16.56
N LEU A 171 13.47 20.93 15.92
CA LEU A 171 14.69 21.47 16.55
C LEU A 171 14.36 22.39 17.73
N ARG A 172 13.34 23.24 17.57
CA ARG A 172 12.83 24.08 18.66
C ARG A 172 12.27 23.23 19.80
N LYS A 173 11.39 22.27 19.50
CA LYS A 173 10.76 21.40 20.51
C LYS A 173 11.78 20.58 21.31
N ARG A 174 12.94 20.28 20.72
CA ARG A 174 14.06 19.58 21.38
C ARG A 174 15.02 20.52 22.13
N GLY A 175 14.78 21.84 22.12
CA GLY A 175 15.67 22.84 22.73
C GLY A 175 17.01 22.99 22.02
N ALA A 176 17.16 22.45 20.81
CA ALA A 176 18.40 22.50 20.04
C ALA A 176 18.65 23.86 19.38
N ILE A 177 17.62 24.70 19.30
CA ILE A 177 17.68 26.09 18.83
C ILE A 177 16.83 26.96 19.74
N THR A 178 17.27 28.21 19.92
CA THR A 178 16.51 29.23 20.64
C THR A 178 15.35 29.77 19.79
N GLU A 179 14.38 30.42 20.42
CA GLU A 179 13.23 31.01 19.72
C GLU A 179 13.67 32.10 18.72
N SER A 180 14.71 32.88 19.04
CA SER A 180 15.27 33.88 18.13
C SER A 180 15.92 33.25 16.89
N GLU A 181 16.62 32.13 17.05
CA GLU A 181 17.19 31.36 15.94
C GLU A 181 16.10 30.69 15.10
N PHE A 182 15.04 30.19 15.72
CA PHE A 182 13.88 29.65 15.04
C PHE A 182 13.23 30.70 14.14
N GLN A 183 12.93 31.90 14.65
CA GLN A 183 12.29 32.96 13.85
C GLN A 183 13.18 33.45 12.71
N ARG A 184 14.50 33.57 12.95
CA ARG A 184 15.47 33.96 11.90
C ARG A 184 15.54 32.93 10.79
N LYS A 185 15.63 31.63 11.12
CA LYS A 185 15.71 30.54 10.14
C LYS A 185 14.39 30.35 9.40
N ARG A 186 13.25 30.48 10.09
CA ARG A 186 11.91 30.43 9.48
C ARG A 186 11.73 31.51 8.43
N ARG A 187 12.12 32.76 8.73
CA ARG A 187 12.07 33.87 7.77
C ARG A 187 12.91 33.58 6.53
N LYS A 188 14.14 33.10 6.72
CA LYS A 188 15.03 32.75 5.61
C LYS A 188 14.46 31.66 4.70
N ILE A 189 13.79 30.65 5.26
CA ILE A 189 13.14 29.57 4.48
C ILE A 189 11.97 30.13 3.67
N LEU A 190 11.16 31.01 4.26
CA LEU A 190 10.02 31.65 3.58
C LEU A 190 10.49 32.63 2.48
N ASP A 191 11.64 33.27 2.66
CA ASP A 191 12.23 34.19 1.67
C ASP A 191 12.87 33.46 0.46
N THR A 192 12.97 32.12 0.50
CA THR A 192 13.60 31.31 -0.56
C THR A 192 12.58 30.79 -1.59
N ILE A 193 11.31 31.14 -1.44
CA ILE A 193 10.19 30.80 -2.35
C ILE A 193 9.83 32.03 -3.18
#